data_AF-L9X4K7-F1
#
_entry.id   AF-L9X4K7-F1
#
_cell.length_a   1.000
_cell.length_b   1.000
_cell.length_c   1.000
_cell.angle_alpha   90.00
_cell.angle_beta   90.00
_cell.angle_gamma   90.00
#
_symmetry.space_group_name_H-M   'P 1'
#
loop_
_entity.id
_entity.type
_entity.pdbx_description
1 polymer ?
#
loop_
_entity_poly.entity_id
_entity_poly.type
_entity_poly.pdbx_seq_one_letter_code
_entity_poly.pdbx_strand_id
1 'polypeptide(L)' 'MNERRLQSMYVVGIVLNAVALVYALQDGSPLFAATFGFVMVYLGIRFWMVSSS' A
#
# COMPACT_ATOMS: atom_id res chain seq x y z
N MET A 1 12.82 16.26 -8.40
CA MET A 1 11.71 16.11 -7.43
C MET A 1 12.27 15.33 -6.24
N ASN A 2 12.33 15.91 -5.04
CA ASN A 2 13.08 15.31 -3.91
C ASN A 2 12.62 13.88 -3.60
N GLU A 3 13.56 12.95 -3.53
CA GLU A 3 13.33 11.53 -3.24
C GLU A 3 12.52 11.33 -1.94
N ARG A 4 12.74 12.21 -0.95
CA ARG A 4 11.96 12.24 0.29
C ARG A 4 10.46 12.47 0.09
N ARG A 5 10.05 13.32 -0.86
CA ARG A 5 8.62 13.54 -1.15
C ARG A 5 7.99 12.33 -1.85
N LEU A 6 8.74 11.67 -2.73
CA LEU A 6 8.32 10.41 -3.36
C LEU A 6 8.12 9.33 -2.29
N GLN A 7 9.06 9.23 -1.34
CA GLN A 7 8.99 8.28 -0.25
C GLN A 7 7.77 8.55 0.66
N SER A 8 7.49 9.80 1.02
CA SER A 8 6.29 10.17 1.79
C SER A 8 4.99 9.84 1.06
N MET A 9 4.90 10.08 -0.26
CA MET A 9 3.70 9.72 -1.04
C MET A 9 3.47 8.21 -1.07
N TYR A 10 4.55 7.41 -1.10
CA TYR A 10 4.45 5.95 -0.99
C TYR A 10 3.94 5.49 0.38
N VAL A 11 4.49 6.04 1.47
CA VAL A 11 4.04 5.72 2.83
C VAL A 11 2.55 6.02 2.99
N VAL A 12 2.10 7.19 2.52
CA VAL A 12 0.68 7.57 2.58
C VAL A 12 -0.19 6.60 1.79
N GLY A 13 0.24 6.21 0.57
CA GLY A 13 -0.46 5.21 -0.24
C GLY A 13 -0.55 3.85 0.44
N ILE A 14 0.52 3.39 1.10
CA ILE A 14 0.56 2.12 1.84
C ILE A 14 -0.42 2.17 3.02
N VAL A 15 -0.40 3.26 3.81
CA VAL A 15 -1.28 3.41 4.98
C VAL A 15 -2.75 3.42 4.54
N LEU A 16 -3.10 4.19 3.51
CA LEU A 16 -4.46 4.22 2.96
C LEU A 16 -4.91 2.85 2.46
N ASN A 17 -4.02 2.14 1.76
CA ASN A 17 -4.31 0.79 1.26
C ASN A 17 -4.49 -0.23 2.39
N ALA A 18 -3.71 -0.10 3.47
CA ALA A 18 -3.85 -0.92 4.67
C ALA A 18 -5.20 -0.73 5.37
N VAL A 19 -5.63 0.52 5.53
CA VAL A 19 -6.94 0.81 6.14
C VAL A 19 -8.07 0.23 5.28
N ALA A 20 -7.99 0.40 3.95
CA ALA A 20 -8.98 -0.16 3.04
C ALA A 20 -9.01 -1.70 3.06
N LEU A 21 -7.84 -2.34 3.17
CA LEU A 21 -7.73 -3.80 3.29
C LEU A 21 -8.38 -4.32 4.58
N VAL A 22 -8.10 -3.67 5.72
CA VAL A 22 -8.70 -4.04 7.01
C VAL A 22 -10.23 -3.90 6.95
N TYR A 23 -10.72 -2.84 6.32
CA TYR A 23 -12.15 -2.64 6.15
C TYR A 23 -12.79 -3.70 5.24
N ALA A 24 -12.15 -4.04 4.11
CA ALA A 24 -12.63 -5.08 3.19
C ALA A 24 -12.65 -6.48 3.82
N LEU A 25 -11.68 -6.78 4.71
CA LEU A 25 -11.66 -8.01 5.50
C LEU A 25 -12.80 -8.05 6.52
N GLN A 26 -13.09 -6.93 7.18
CA GLN A 26 -14.21 -6.81 8.13
C GLN A 26 -15.57 -6.92 7.44
N ASP A 27 -15.69 -6.38 6.24
CA ASP A 27 -16.88 -6.45 5.40
C ASP A 27 -17.14 -7.87 4.84
N GLY A 28 -16.16 -8.78 4.96
CA GLY A 28 -16.29 -10.15 4.47
C GLY A 28 -16.29 -10.23 2.93
N SER A 29 -15.73 -9.22 2.26
CA SER A 29 -15.72 -9.07 0.81
C SER A 29 -14.40 -9.57 0.21
N PRO A 30 -14.29 -10.87 -0.16
CA PRO A 30 -13.00 -11.49 -0.51
C PRO A 30 -12.35 -10.91 -1.78
N LEU A 31 -13.15 -10.46 -2.75
CA LEU A 31 -12.64 -9.83 -3.99
C LEU A 31 -11.92 -8.50 -3.72
N PHE A 32 -12.49 -7.68 -2.82
CA PHE A 32 -11.90 -6.41 -2.42
C PHE A 32 -10.65 -6.66 -1.59
N ALA A 33 -10.72 -7.58 -0.62
CA ALA A 33 -9.56 -7.95 0.20
C ALA A 33 -8.38 -8.47 -0.65
N ALA A 34 -8.63 -9.32 -1.64
CA ALA A 34 -7.59 -9.82 -2.54
C ALA A 34 -6.95 -8.69 -3.38
N THR A 35 -7.77 -7.78 -3.90
CA THR A 35 -7.28 -6.64 -4.71
C THR A 35 -6.45 -5.68 -3.86
N PHE A 36 -6.93 -5.31 -2.67
CA PHE A 36 -6.18 -4.47 -1.75
C PHE A 36 -4.89 -5.16 -1.29
N GLY A 37 -4.92 -6.46 -0.98
CA GLY A 37 -3.71 -7.23 -0.67
C GLY A 37 -2.68 -7.20 -1.80
N PHE A 38 -3.11 -7.37 -3.05
CA PHE A 38 -2.23 -7.29 -4.21
C PHE A 38 -1.58 -5.91 -4.37
N VAL A 39 -2.37 -4.84 -4.22
CA VAL A 39 -1.86 -3.46 -4.27
C VAL A 39 -0.91 -3.18 -3.11
N MET A 40 -1.20 -3.70 -1.91
CA MET A 40 -0.34 -3.58 -0.73
C MET A 40 1.03 -4.22 -0.95
N VAL A 41 1.06 -5.43 -1.53
CA VAL A 41 2.32 -6.13 -1.88
C VAL A 41 3.11 -5.33 -2.91
N TYR A 42 2.46 -4.84 -3.97
CA TYR A 42 3.12 -4.01 -4.98
C TYR A 42 3.72 -2.73 -4.38
N LEU A 43 2.96 -2.00 -3.56
CA LEU A 43 3.42 -0.78 -2.91
C LEU A 43 4.56 -1.06 -1.92
N GLY A 44 4.51 -2.17 -1.19
CA GLY A 44 5.57 -2.60 -0.29
C GLY A 44 6.88 -2.89 -1.01
N ILE A 45 6.83 -3.68 -2.10
CA ILE A 45 8.00 -3.97 -2.94
C ILE A 45 8.59 -2.69 -3.54
N ARG A 46 7.73 -1.80 -4.04
CA ARG A 46 8.18 -0.54 -4.65
C ARG A 46 8.75 0.43 -3.61
N PHE A 47 8.17 0.49 -2.42
CA PHE A 47 8.72 1.28 -1.32
C PHE A 47 10.09 0.74 -0.88
N TRP A 48 10.24 -0.58 -0.84
CA TRP A 48 11.52 -1.21 -0.51
C TRP A 48 12.61 -0.81 -1.49
N MET A 49 12.34 -0.84 -2.81
CA MET A 49 13.27 -0.37 -3.84
C MET A 49 13.62 1.12 -3.71
N VAL A 50 12.68 1.97 -3.30
CA VAL A 50 12.96 3.41 -3.09
C VAL A 50 13.76 3.65 -1.81
N SER A 51 13.50 2.88 -0.75
CA SER A 51 14.18 3.07 0.54
C SER A 51 15.58 2.45 0.59
N SER A 52 15.83 1.45 -0.25
CA SER A 52 17.10 0.74 -0.36
C SER A 52 18.06 1.39 -1.37
N SER A 53 17.71 2.56 -1.91
CA SER A 53 18.49 3.28 -2.91
C SER A 53 19.15 4.53 -2.34
#